data_AF-A0A453EKP9-F1
#
_entry.id   AF-A0A453EKP9-F1
#
_cell.length_a   1.000
_cell.length_b   1.000
_cell.length_c   1.000
_cell.angle_alpha   90.00
_cell.angle_beta   90.00
_cell.angle_gamma   90.00
#
_symmetry.space_group_name_H-M   'P 1'
#
loop_
_entity.id
_entity.type
_entity.pdbx_description
1 polymer ?
#
loop_
_entity_poly.entity_id
_entity_poly.type
_entity_poly.pdbx_seq_one_letter_code
_entity_poly.pdbx_strand_id
1 'polypeptide(L)'
;HSAHPPTTVADCRLRRLAHSQEARSLAAAEARRKGMRAVVQRVLSASVEVEGQVVSAIGPGLLVLVGVHEADTSSDADYICRKVLNMRLFTNEKTGKAWDQSVMQRNFEVLLG
;
A
#
# COMPACT_ATOMS: atom_id res chain seq x y z
N HIS A 1 -14.35 -58.28 -36.73
CA HIS A 1 -15.21 -57.32 -37.42
C HIS A 1 -15.93 -56.49 -36.36
N SER A 2 -15.79 -55.19 -36.20
CA SER A 2 -14.92 -54.15 -36.72
C SER A 2 -15.10 -53.02 -35.71
N ALA A 3 -14.03 -52.58 -35.06
CA ALA A 3 -14.07 -51.56 -34.03
C ALA A 3 -14.32 -50.16 -34.64
N HIS A 4 -15.07 -49.37 -33.86
CA HIS A 4 -15.42 -47.93 -33.92
C HIS A 4 -14.76 -47.02 -34.97
N PRO A 5 -15.53 -46.11 -35.63
CA PRO A 5 -14.96 -44.98 -36.36
C PRO A 5 -14.49 -43.86 -35.40
N PRO A 6 -13.55 -43.01 -35.84
CA PRO A 6 -12.76 -42.15 -34.97
C PRO A 6 -13.54 -40.93 -34.46
N THR A 7 -13.47 -40.69 -33.16
CA THR A 7 -13.70 -39.37 -32.56
C THR A 7 -12.82 -38.35 -33.28
N THR A 8 -13.47 -37.51 -34.10
CA THR A 8 -12.83 -36.48 -34.89
C THR A 8 -12.25 -35.41 -33.97
N VAL A 9 -11.07 -34.92 -34.32
CA VAL A 9 -10.22 -33.90 -33.65
C VAL A 9 -10.91 -32.52 -33.48
N ALA A 10 -12.22 -32.43 -33.73
CA ALA A 10 -13.01 -31.20 -33.63
C ALA A 10 -13.53 -30.90 -32.21
N ASP A 11 -13.42 -31.84 -31.26
CA ASP A 11 -13.89 -31.63 -29.88
C ASP A 11 -12.76 -31.33 -28.86
N CYS A 12 -11.53 -31.08 -29.36
CA CYS A 12 -10.42 -30.60 -28.55
C CYS A 12 -10.23 -29.07 -28.63
N ARG A 13 -11.01 -28.39 -29.48
CA ARG A 13 -10.79 -26.97 -29.82
C ARG A 13 -11.77 -25.98 -29.19
N LEU A 14 -12.73 -26.43 -28.37
CA LEU A 14 -13.70 -25.53 -27.73
C LEU A 14 -13.73 -25.57 -26.18
N ARG A 15 -12.69 -26.11 -25.54
CA ARG A 15 -12.45 -25.93 -24.08
C ARG A 15 -11.07 -25.37 -23.74
N ARG A 16 -10.38 -24.74 -24.70
CA ARG A 16 -9.04 -24.18 -24.50
C ARG A 16 -8.93 -22.68 -24.85
N LEU A 17 -10.05 -21.96 -24.81
CA LEU A 17 -10.06 -20.49 -24.99
C LEU A 17 -10.79 -19.73 -23.87
N ALA A 18 -11.30 -20.42 -22.84
CA ALA A 18 -11.96 -19.80 -21.69
C ALA A 18 -11.11 -19.82 -20.40
N HIS A 19 -9.83 -20.22 -20.47
CA HIS A 19 -8.93 -20.27 -19.29
C HIS A 19 -7.84 -19.20 -19.26
N SER A 20 -7.74 -18.32 -20.28
CA SER A 20 -6.60 -17.40 -20.39
C SER A 20 -6.91 -15.95 -20.07
N GLN A 21 -8.16 -15.48 -20.18
CA GLN A 21 -8.49 -14.08 -19.89
C GLN A 21 -8.91 -13.85 -18.43
N GLU A 22 -9.77 -14.69 -17.85
CA GLU A 22 -10.17 -14.59 -16.44
C GLU A 22 -9.02 -14.93 -15.49
N ALA A 23 -8.20 -15.93 -15.81
CA ALA A 23 -7.01 -16.25 -15.00
C ALA A 23 -5.95 -15.14 -15.04
N ARG A 24 -5.81 -14.43 -16.17
CA ARG A 24 -4.91 -13.28 -16.28
C ARG A 24 -5.46 -12.05 -15.57
N SER A 25 -6.77 -11.82 -15.58
CA SER A 25 -7.38 -10.71 -14.84
C SER A 25 -7.35 -10.96 -13.34
N LEU A 26 -7.56 -12.20 -12.88
CA LEU A 26 -7.37 -12.62 -11.48
C LEU A 26 -5.91 -12.50 -11.05
N ALA A 27 -4.95 -13.00 -11.84
CA ALA A 27 -3.53 -12.88 -11.53
C ALA A 27 -3.04 -11.42 -11.55
N ALA A 28 -3.56 -10.57 -12.44
CA ALA A 28 -3.26 -9.14 -12.46
C ALA A 28 -3.93 -8.39 -11.30
N ALA A 29 -5.13 -8.78 -10.90
CA ALA A 29 -5.83 -8.25 -9.73
C ALA A 29 -5.15 -8.66 -8.41
N GLU A 30 -4.66 -9.89 -8.32
CA GLU A 30 -3.84 -10.40 -7.22
C GLU A 30 -2.45 -9.75 -7.17
N ALA A 31 -1.81 -9.55 -8.34
CA ALA A 31 -0.53 -8.86 -8.45
C ALA A 31 -0.62 -7.36 -8.09
N ARG A 32 -1.81 -6.76 -8.17
CA ARG A 32 -2.05 -5.35 -7.80
C ARG A 32 -2.03 -5.10 -6.27
N ARG A 33 -1.85 -6.14 -5.44
CA ARG A 33 -2.05 -6.05 -3.99
C ARG A 33 -1.03 -6.82 -3.14
N LYS A 34 0.27 -6.68 -3.42
CA LYS A 34 1.32 -7.10 -2.47
C LYS A 34 2.32 -5.97 -2.25
N GLY A 35 2.44 -5.53 -1.00
CA GLY A 35 3.38 -4.49 -0.58
C GLY A 35 2.79 -3.66 0.55
N MET A 36 3.62 -3.37 1.54
CA MET A 36 3.31 -2.52 2.68
C MET A 36 2.72 -1.20 2.20
N ARG A 37 1.64 -0.76 2.86
CA ARG A 37 0.97 0.50 2.53
C ARG A 37 0.98 1.39 3.75
N ALA A 38 1.12 2.69 3.52
CA ALA A 38 1.00 3.69 4.57
C ALA A 38 0.06 4.79 4.10
N VAL A 39 -0.87 5.18 4.98
CA VAL A 39 -1.68 6.38 4.82
C VAL A 39 -1.06 7.46 5.69
N VAL A 40 -0.55 8.50 5.05
CA VAL A 40 0.09 9.62 5.74
C VAL A 40 -0.91 10.77 5.82
N GLN A 41 -1.16 11.25 7.03
CA GLN A 41 -2.05 12.35 7.32
C GLN A 41 -1.27 13.48 7.97
N ARG A 42 -1.41 14.69 7.44
CA ARG A 42 -0.86 15.90 8.05
C ARG A 42 -1.84 16.38 9.11
N VAL A 43 -1.38 16.48 10.35
CA VAL A 43 -2.22 16.79 11.51
C VAL A 43 -1.66 17.97 12.30
N LEU A 44 -2.54 18.71 12.97
CA LEU A 44 -2.16 19.72 13.95
C LEU A 44 -1.91 19.10 15.33
N SER A 45 -2.58 18.00 15.62
CA SER A 45 -2.36 17.14 16.78
C SER A 45 -2.94 15.76 16.50
N ALA A 46 -2.42 14.73 17.16
CA ALA A 46 -2.99 13.38 17.17
C ALA A 46 -2.72 12.71 18.52
N SER A 47 -3.59 11.79 18.92
CA SER A 47 -3.40 10.99 20.13
C SER A 47 -3.99 9.60 19.95
N VAL A 48 -3.48 8.66 20.73
CA VAL A 48 -3.95 7.27 20.81
C VAL A 48 -4.32 6.99 22.26
N GLU A 49 -5.54 6.51 22.45
CA GLU A 49 -6.11 6.16 23.75
C GLU A 49 -6.44 4.67 23.81
N VAL A 50 -6.11 4.03 24.93
CA VAL A 50 -6.48 2.65 25.23
C VAL A 50 -7.22 2.66 26.56
N GLU A 51 -8.45 2.15 26.57
CA GLU A 51 -9.31 2.12 27.77
C GLU A 51 -9.48 3.49 28.45
N GLY A 52 -9.50 4.57 27.66
CA GLY A 52 -9.64 5.94 28.15
C GLY A 52 -8.37 6.57 28.73
N GLN A 53 -7.21 5.91 28.60
CA GLN A 53 -5.91 6.47 28.95
C GLN A 53 -5.11 6.81 27.69
N VAL A 54 -4.58 8.04 27.63
CA VAL A 54 -3.72 8.49 26.52
C VAL A 54 -2.38 7.78 26.64
N VAL A 55 -2.10 6.89 25.68
CA VAL A 55 -0.83 6.16 25.59
C VAL A 55 0.23 7.01 24.88
N SER A 56 -0.19 7.77 23.89
CA SER A 56 0.69 8.64 23.12
C SER A 56 -0.08 9.82 22.54
N ALA A 57 0.58 10.98 22.48
CA ALA A 57 0.05 12.18 21.84
C ALA A 57 1.18 12.95 21.18
N ILE A 58 0.87 13.58 20.05
CA ILE A 58 1.76 14.47 19.31
C ILE A 58 1.08 15.81 19.05
N GLY A 59 1.87 16.86 18.93
CA GLY A 59 1.47 18.16 18.41
C GLY A 59 1.47 18.18 16.87
N PRO A 60 1.92 19.28 16.25
CA PRO A 60 1.91 19.40 14.80
C PRO A 60 2.88 18.41 14.16
N GLY A 61 2.39 17.66 13.18
CA GLY A 61 3.17 16.56 12.64
C GLY A 61 2.44 15.68 11.63
N LEU A 62 2.81 14.39 11.65
CA LEU A 62 2.24 13.36 10.78
C LEU A 62 1.65 12.23 11.60
N LEU A 63 0.43 11.81 11.25
CA LEU A 63 -0.14 10.54 11.65
C LEU A 63 0.04 9.56 10.48
N VAL A 64 0.63 8.40 10.73
CA VAL A 64 0.90 7.40 9.70
C VAL A 64 0.23 6.09 10.10
N LEU A 65 -0.76 5.67 9.31
CA LEU A 65 -1.41 4.38 9.48
C LEU A 65 -0.76 3.37 8.55
N VAL A 66 -0.17 2.30 9.11
CA VAL A 66 0.59 1.31 8.35
C VAL A 66 -0.19 0.02 8.20
N GLY A 67 -0.45 -0.39 6.97
CA GLY A 67 -0.97 -1.71 6.62
C GLY A 67 0.17 -2.62 6.19
N VAL A 68 0.44 -3.66 6.99
CA VAL A 68 1.45 -4.69 6.72
C VAL A 68 0.77 -5.94 6.16
N HIS A 69 1.40 -6.56 5.18
CA HIS A 69 1.01 -7.83 4.57
C HIS A 69 2.04 -8.92 4.92
N GLU A 70 1.61 -10.19 4.92
CA GLU A 70 2.46 -11.35 5.24
C GLU A 70 3.73 -11.51 4.36
N ALA A 71 3.76 -10.86 3.21
CA ALA A 71 4.86 -10.94 2.26
C ALA A 71 5.80 -9.74 2.34
N ASP A 72 5.52 -8.80 3.24
CA ASP A 72 6.34 -7.60 3.41
C ASP A 72 7.63 -7.93 4.14
N THR A 73 8.66 -7.19 3.77
CA THR A 73 10.02 -7.35 4.26
C THR A 73 10.45 -6.13 5.07
N SER A 74 11.53 -6.26 5.83
CA SER A 74 12.14 -5.12 6.51
C SER A 74 12.52 -3.99 5.54
N SER A 75 12.91 -4.32 4.30
CA SER A 75 13.17 -3.32 3.26
C SER A 75 11.96 -2.46 2.90
N ASP A 76 10.75 -2.99 3.00
CA ASP A 76 9.51 -2.24 2.72
C ASP A 76 9.24 -1.22 3.84
N ALA A 77 9.44 -1.61 5.09
CA ALA A 77 9.35 -0.70 6.23
C ALA A 77 10.37 0.43 6.10
N ASP A 78 11.61 0.08 5.78
CA ASP A 78 12.72 1.00 5.54
C ASP A 78 12.42 1.99 4.41
N TYR A 79 11.80 1.52 3.34
CA TYR A 79 11.35 2.34 2.21
C TYR A 79 10.28 3.34 2.65
N ILE A 80 9.25 2.89 3.38
CA ILE A 80 8.17 3.76 3.87
C ILE A 80 8.72 4.79 4.85
N CYS A 81 9.54 4.39 5.82
CA CYS A 81 10.16 5.29 6.78
C CYS A 81 10.94 6.41 6.08
N ARG A 82 11.83 6.07 5.14
CA ARG A 82 12.56 7.08 4.36
C ARG A 82 11.63 7.98 3.56
N LYS A 83 10.55 7.43 3.00
CA LYS A 83 9.59 8.19 2.18
C LYS A 83 8.77 9.17 3.01
N VAL A 84 8.29 8.75 4.19
CA VAL A 84 7.53 9.60 5.13
C VAL A 84 8.40 10.74 5.64
N LEU A 85 9.62 10.44 6.10
CA LEU A 85 10.51 11.44 6.70
C LEU A 85 10.95 12.52 5.72
N ASN A 86 11.10 12.17 4.44
CA ASN A 86 11.54 13.09 3.38
C ASN A 86 10.37 13.77 2.64
N MET A 87 9.12 13.43 2.95
CA MET A 87 7.96 13.95 2.22
C MET A 87 7.75 15.45 2.51
N ARG A 88 7.71 16.27 1.46
CA ARG A 88 7.59 17.73 1.56
C ARG A 88 6.12 18.16 1.69
N LEU A 89 5.52 17.88 2.84
CA LEU A 89 4.09 18.12 3.11
C LEU A 89 3.79 19.47 3.77
N PHE A 90 4.82 20.15 4.27
CA PHE A 90 4.69 21.37 5.05
C PHE A 90 5.04 22.61 4.23
N THR A 91 4.44 23.73 4.62
CA THR A 91 4.71 25.02 4.02
C THR A 91 5.98 25.59 4.62
N ASN A 92 6.80 26.23 3.78
CA ASN A 92 7.97 26.94 4.23
C ASN A 92 7.57 28.31 4.79
N GLU A 93 7.78 28.54 6.09
CA GLU A 93 7.42 29.82 6.73
C GLU A 93 8.24 31.01 6.21
N LYS A 94 9.48 30.78 5.75
CA LYS A 94 10.34 31.86 5.25
C LYS A 94 9.96 32.31 3.85
N THR A 95 9.59 31.37 2.99
CA THR A 95 9.31 31.63 1.56
C THR A 95 7.82 31.64 1.22
N GLY A 96 6.96 31.19 2.14
CA GLY A 96 5.52 31.01 1.91
C GLY A 96 5.17 29.86 0.97
N LYS A 97 6.15 29.10 0.47
CA LYS A 97 5.93 28.05 -0.53
C LYS A 97 5.27 26.83 0.10
N ALA A 98 4.10 26.46 -0.43
CA ALA A 98 3.43 25.21 -0.08
C ALA A 98 4.21 23.99 -0.62
N TRP A 99 4.12 22.86 0.08
CA TRP A 99 4.74 21.58 -0.31
C TRP A 99 6.27 21.64 -0.43
N ASP A 100 6.93 22.23 0.57
CA ASP A 100 8.35 22.56 0.50
C ASP A 100 9.18 22.03 1.67
N GLN A 101 8.58 21.78 2.82
CA GLN A 101 9.33 21.32 3.99
C GLN A 101 8.89 19.92 4.41
N SER A 102 9.85 19.09 4.80
CA SER A 102 9.59 17.78 5.39
C SER A 102 9.37 17.86 6.90
N VAL A 103 8.88 16.76 7.49
CA VAL A 103 8.65 16.66 8.93
C VAL A 103 9.94 16.91 9.72
N MET A 104 11.08 16.42 9.21
CA MET A 104 12.39 16.61 9.83
C MET A 104 12.82 18.08 9.79
N GLN A 105 12.61 18.77 8.66
CA GLN A 105 13.01 20.17 8.52
C GLN A 105 12.19 21.11 9.42
N ARG A 106 10.95 20.72 9.72
CA ARG A 106 10.07 21.45 10.64
C ARG A 106 10.28 21.07 12.11
N ASN A 107 11.10 20.06 12.39
CA ASN A 107 11.26 19.48 13.71
C ASN A 107 9.90 19.08 14.33
N PHE A 108 9.04 18.52 13.49
CA PHE A 108 7.69 18.07 13.84
C PHE A 108 7.69 16.60 14.25
N GLU A 109 6.59 16.19 14.87
CA GLU A 109 6.45 14.85 15.45
C GLU A 109 5.77 13.88 14.48
N VAL A 110 5.95 12.58 14.74
CA VAL A 110 5.33 11.50 13.97
C VAL A 110 4.70 10.52 14.93
N LEU A 111 3.43 10.20 14.69
CA LEU A 111 2.70 9.15 15.39
C LEU A 111 2.42 8.02 14.41
N LEU A 112 2.86 6.82 14.76
CA LEU A 112 2.55 5.60 14.01
C LEU A 112 1.32 4.93 14.64
N GLY A 113 0.35 4.55 13.82
CA GLY A 113 -0.87 3.85 14.23
C GLY A 113 -1.25 2.74 13.27
#